data_AF-A0A8T0DHQ1-F1
#
_entry.id   AF-A0A8T0DHQ1-F1
#
_cell.length_a   1.000
_cell.length_b   1.000
_cell.length_c   1.000
_cell.angle_alpha   90.00
_cell.angle_beta   90.00
_cell.angle_gamma   90.00
#
_symmetry.space_group_name_H-M   'P 1'
#
loop_
_entity.id
_entity.type
_entity.pdbx_description
1 polymer ?
#
loop_
_entity_poly.entity_id
_entity_poly.type
_entity_poly.pdbx_seq_one_letter_code
_entity_poly.pdbx_strand_id
1 'polypeptide(L)'
;MRFLFLVRTLNLTEYEIDDEPGMPTTVGASEVDDSTIRRLTLLLEKRSLANQEARTKFPDQPKRFMQSEVDLQETLEEMQILAADPTLYPVLANQTRAISLLLGLLAHENTDISLSVIDLLNELLEVNGLTEAGPERVNPLLDLLFNGQLIQLLMQNISRLDETKKDEADGVHKTLGENSFVSLLSRIAFSICESLLYGEFVCTRKCF
;
A
#
# COMPACT_ATOMS: atom_id res chain seq x y z
N MET A 1 -4.63 24.79 -22.75
CA MET A 1 -4.10 24.14 -23.97
C MET A 1 -3.43 22.83 -23.56
N ARG A 2 -4.02 21.70 -23.99
CA ARG A 2 -3.44 20.35 -24.17
C ARG A 2 -2.51 19.78 -23.09
N PHE A 3 -3.09 19.08 -22.12
CA PHE A 3 -2.52 17.80 -21.67
C PHE A 3 -3.08 16.72 -22.60
N LEU A 4 -2.31 16.39 -23.64
CA LEU A 4 -2.63 15.30 -24.56
C LEU A 4 -2.36 13.98 -23.84
N PHE A 5 -3.46 13.28 -23.57
CA PHE A 5 -3.55 11.82 -23.54
C PHE A 5 -2.50 11.19 -24.46
N LEU A 6 -1.51 10.52 -23.86
CA LEU A 6 -0.76 9.47 -24.53
C LEU A 6 -1.05 8.16 -23.81
N VAL A 7 -2.34 7.77 -23.82
CA VAL A 7 -2.72 6.36 -23.64
C VAL A 7 -2.21 5.65 -24.89
N ARG A 8 -0.95 5.25 -24.82
CA ARG A 8 -0.33 4.40 -25.82
C ARG A 8 -1.04 3.06 -25.70
N THR A 9 -1.77 2.73 -26.76
CA THR A 9 -2.46 1.47 -26.98
C THR A 9 -1.50 0.30 -26.77
N LEU A 10 -1.54 -0.30 -25.59
CA LEU A 10 -1.12 -1.68 -25.42
C LEU A 10 -2.32 -2.53 -25.84
N ASN A 11 -2.22 -3.05 -27.07
CA ASN A 11 -2.96 -4.22 -27.52
C ASN A 11 -2.67 -5.35 -26.52
N LEU A 12 -3.58 -5.55 -25.56
CA LEU A 12 -3.67 -6.80 -24.81
C LEU A 12 -4.68 -7.65 -25.56
N THR A 13 -4.15 -8.59 -26.33
CA THR A 13 -4.89 -9.70 -26.92
C THR A 13 -5.75 -10.36 -25.86
N GLU A 14 -6.98 -10.69 -26.26
CA GLU A 14 -7.98 -11.46 -25.51
C GLU A 14 -7.32 -12.57 -24.69
N TYR A 15 -7.35 -12.42 -23.37
CA TYR A 15 -7.16 -13.52 -22.45
C TYR A 15 -8.57 -14.08 -22.21
N GLU A 16 -8.89 -15.18 -22.87
CA GLU A 16 -10.10 -15.94 -22.58
C GLU A 16 -10.06 -16.37 -21.11
N ILE A 17 -11.06 -15.93 -20.35
CA ILE A 17 -11.21 -16.21 -18.93
C ILE A 17 -11.99 -17.52 -18.85
N ASP A 18 -11.32 -18.62 -18.49
CA ASP A 18 -12.00 -19.79 -17.97
C ASP A 18 -12.62 -19.42 -16.61
N ASP A 19 -13.94 -19.33 -16.57
CA ASP A 19 -14.75 -19.17 -15.35
C ASP A 19 -14.58 -20.42 -14.46
N GLU A 20 -13.50 -20.48 -13.68
CA GLU A 20 -13.36 -21.44 -12.58
C GLU A 20 -14.32 -21.04 -11.43
N PRO A 21 -15.18 -21.96 -10.97
CA PRO A 21 -16.24 -21.65 -10.02
C PRO A 21 -15.70 -21.40 -8.61
N GLY A 22 -15.90 -20.18 -8.11
CA GLY A 22 -16.05 -19.84 -6.69
C GLY A 22 -15.04 -20.46 -5.72
N MET A 23 -13.83 -19.93 -5.65
CA MET A 23 -12.94 -20.15 -4.50
C MET A 23 -13.52 -19.41 -3.27
N PRO A 24 -13.59 -20.04 -2.08
CA PRO A 24 -14.17 -19.40 -0.91
C PRO A 24 -13.34 -18.20 -0.45
N THR A 25 -14.01 -17.06 -0.20
CA THR A 25 -13.47 -15.78 0.31
C THR A 25 -13.06 -15.84 1.79
N THR A 26 -12.51 -16.96 2.24
CA THR A 26 -12.01 -17.09 3.61
C THR A 26 -10.58 -17.59 3.53
N VAL A 27 -9.64 -16.67 3.35
CA VAL A 27 -8.22 -16.97 3.61
C VAL A 27 -8.11 -17.15 5.12
N GLY A 28 -8.22 -18.40 5.57
CA GLY A 28 -7.84 -18.76 6.93
C GLY A 28 -6.34 -18.46 7.09
N ALA A 29 -5.95 -17.96 8.27
CA ALA A 29 -4.58 -17.58 8.62
C ALA A 29 -3.51 -18.72 8.51
N SER A 30 -3.87 -19.88 7.96
CA SER A 30 -2.95 -20.96 7.66
C SER A 30 -2.35 -20.77 6.26
N GLU A 31 -1.15 -20.19 6.27
CA GLU A 31 -0.17 -20.08 5.19
C GLU A 31 -0.52 -19.08 4.08
N VAL A 32 -0.30 -17.80 4.39
CA VAL A 32 -0.05 -16.79 3.36
C VAL A 32 1.19 -17.25 2.57
N ASP A 33 1.07 -17.30 1.25
CA ASP A 33 2.14 -17.73 0.35
C ASP A 33 2.35 -16.70 -0.79
N ASP A 34 3.39 -16.92 -1.59
CA ASP A 34 3.69 -16.10 -2.77
C ASP A 34 2.48 -15.98 -3.73
N SER A 35 1.68 -17.04 -3.85
CA SER A 35 0.51 -17.06 -4.73
C SER A 35 -0.60 -16.15 -4.20
N THR A 36 -0.79 -16.11 -2.89
CA THR A 36 -1.74 -15.22 -2.20
C THR A 36 -1.37 -13.76 -2.41
N ILE A 37 -0.09 -13.40 -2.31
CA ILE A 37 0.38 -12.02 -2.61
C ILE A 37 0.05 -11.63 -4.04
N ARG A 38 0.37 -12.49 -5.01
CA ARG A 38 0.09 -12.22 -6.43
C ARG A 38 -1.40 -12.10 -6.70
N ARG A 39 -2.21 -12.98 -6.10
CA ARG A 39 -3.67 -12.94 -6.22
C ARG A 39 -4.24 -11.64 -5.67
N LEU A 40 -3.88 -11.26 -4.44
CA LEU A 40 -4.39 -10.07 -3.77
C LEU A 40 -3.94 -8.78 -4.47
N THR A 41 -2.67 -8.70 -4.89
CA THR A 41 -2.17 -7.54 -5.65
C THR A 41 -2.88 -7.40 -7.00
N LEU A 42 -3.10 -8.47 -7.75
CA LEU A 42 -3.88 -8.43 -8.99
C LEU A 42 -5.35 -8.06 -8.75
N LEU A 43 -5.93 -8.55 -7.65
CA LEU A 43 -7.30 -8.22 -7.27
C LEU A 43 -7.44 -6.73 -6.96
N LEU A 44 -6.49 -6.15 -6.20
CA LEU A 44 -6.43 -4.71 -5.92
C LEU A 44 -6.39 -3.91 -7.23
N GLU A 45 -5.55 -4.30 -8.19
CA GLU A 45 -5.48 -3.62 -9.48
C GLU A 45 -6.80 -3.66 -10.24
N LYS A 46 -7.46 -4.81 -10.28
CA LYS A 46 -8.75 -5.01 -10.94
C LYS A 46 -9.84 -4.16 -10.29
N ARG A 47 -9.91 -4.16 -8.96
CA ARG A 47 -10.91 -3.40 -8.19
C ARG A 47 -10.68 -1.90 -8.29
N SER A 48 -9.42 -1.45 -8.21
CA SER A 48 -9.05 -0.05 -8.39
C SER A 48 -9.44 0.46 -9.79
N LEU A 49 -9.16 -0.32 -10.84
CA LEU A 49 -9.56 0.03 -12.20
C LEU A 49 -11.09 0.06 -12.36
N ALA A 50 -11.79 -0.95 -11.85
CA ALA A 50 -13.26 -1.00 -11.92
C ALA A 50 -13.90 0.21 -11.23
N ASN A 51 -13.38 0.61 -10.06
CA ASN A 51 -13.84 1.80 -9.35
C ASN A 51 -13.57 3.08 -10.16
N GLN A 52 -12.35 3.23 -10.69
CA GLN A 52 -11.98 4.39 -11.50
C GLN A 52 -12.86 4.53 -12.76
N GLU A 53 -13.15 3.41 -13.44
CA GLU A 53 -14.07 3.39 -14.56
C GLU A 53 -15.50 3.76 -14.15
N ALA A 54 -15.99 3.25 -13.03
CA ALA A 54 -17.33 3.54 -12.55
C ALA A 54 -17.49 5.02 -12.19
N ARG A 55 -16.49 5.64 -11.55
CA ARG A 55 -16.43 7.09 -11.29
C ARG A 55 -16.39 7.90 -12.59
N THR A 56 -15.65 7.44 -13.60
CA THR A 56 -15.57 8.11 -14.89
C THR A 56 -16.89 8.01 -15.67
N LYS A 57 -17.57 6.87 -15.60
CA LYS A 57 -18.86 6.63 -16.27
C LYS A 57 -20.02 7.36 -15.59
N PHE A 58 -19.97 7.52 -14.26
CA PHE A 58 -21.07 8.06 -13.46
C PHE A 58 -20.60 9.09 -12.41
N PRO A 59 -19.94 10.20 -12.82
CA PRO A 59 -19.27 11.13 -11.91
C PRO A 59 -20.23 11.76 -10.88
N ASP A 60 -21.44 12.09 -11.28
CA ASP A 60 -22.44 12.74 -10.41
C ASP A 60 -23.42 11.76 -9.76
N GLN A 61 -23.16 10.44 -9.83
CA GLN A 61 -24.06 9.42 -9.29
C GLN A 61 -23.34 8.46 -8.33
N PRO A 62 -23.01 8.91 -7.10
CA PRO A 62 -22.31 8.10 -6.09
C PRO A 62 -22.89 6.72 -5.86
N LYS A 63 -24.22 6.60 -5.89
CA LYS A 63 -24.93 5.32 -5.72
C LYS A 63 -24.56 4.26 -6.78
N ARG A 64 -24.10 4.67 -7.97
CA ARG A 64 -23.76 3.74 -9.06
C ARG A 64 -22.35 3.15 -8.95
N PHE A 65 -21.44 3.83 -8.26
CA PHE A 65 -20.09 3.34 -8.03
C PHE A 65 -19.83 2.93 -6.58
N MET A 66 -20.80 3.11 -5.67
CA MET A 66 -20.73 2.69 -4.28
C MET A 66 -20.31 1.23 -4.10
N GLN A 67 -20.92 0.28 -4.84
CA GLN A 67 -20.53 -1.13 -4.74
C GLN A 67 -19.05 -1.34 -5.10
N SER A 68 -18.54 -0.62 -6.10
CA SER A 68 -17.12 -0.72 -6.48
C SER A 68 -16.18 -0.08 -5.46
N GLU A 69 -16.65 0.90 -4.66
CA GLU A 69 -15.87 1.44 -3.53
C GLU A 69 -15.82 0.42 -2.38
N VAL A 70 -16.95 -0.20 -2.06
CA VAL A 70 -17.03 -1.26 -1.03
C VAL A 70 -16.13 -2.44 -1.42
N ASP A 71 -16.24 -2.95 -2.64
CA ASP A 71 -15.41 -4.07 -3.11
C ASP A 71 -13.90 -3.73 -3.07
N LEU A 72 -13.54 -2.47 -3.33
CA LEU A 72 -12.14 -2.01 -3.24
C LEU A 72 -11.68 -1.95 -1.78
N GLN A 73 -12.52 -1.44 -0.89
CA GLN A 73 -12.23 -1.37 0.53
C GLN A 73 -12.08 -2.77 1.15
N GLU A 74 -12.98 -3.69 0.86
CA GLU A 74 -12.89 -5.09 1.31
C GLU A 74 -11.57 -5.74 0.85
N THR A 75 -11.13 -5.44 -0.38
CA THR A 75 -9.84 -5.93 -0.90
C THR A 75 -8.65 -5.36 -0.11
N LEU A 76 -8.70 -4.08 0.28
CA LEU A 76 -7.66 -3.45 1.11
C LEU A 76 -7.61 -4.07 2.51
N GLU A 77 -8.77 -4.38 3.09
CA GLU A 77 -8.88 -5.07 4.38
C GLU A 77 -8.35 -6.51 4.28
N GLU A 78 -8.71 -7.26 3.23
CA GLU A 78 -8.17 -8.61 2.97
C GLU A 78 -6.65 -8.60 2.83
N MET A 79 -6.06 -7.56 2.22
CA MET A 79 -4.62 -7.43 2.07
C MET A 79 -3.86 -7.28 3.40
N GLN A 80 -4.54 -6.95 4.50
CA GLN A 80 -3.89 -6.85 5.82
C GLN A 80 -3.31 -8.18 6.27
N ILE A 81 -3.84 -9.31 5.78
CA ILE A 81 -3.30 -10.64 6.07
C ILE A 81 -1.84 -10.78 5.63
N LEU A 82 -1.38 -9.99 4.66
CA LEU A 82 0.01 -10.01 4.20
C LEU A 82 1.00 -9.56 5.29
N ALA A 83 0.54 -8.75 6.26
CA ALA A 83 1.36 -8.33 7.39
C ALA A 83 1.67 -9.49 8.37
N ALA A 84 0.87 -10.57 8.33
CA ALA A 84 1.06 -11.72 9.22
C ALA A 84 2.35 -12.51 8.93
N ASP A 85 2.90 -12.41 7.72
CA ASP A 85 4.18 -13.01 7.36
C ASP A 85 5.12 -12.01 6.65
N PRO A 86 5.90 -11.24 7.42
CA PRO A 86 6.89 -10.30 6.91
C PRO A 86 8.00 -10.95 6.06
N THR A 87 8.15 -12.28 6.11
CA THR A 87 9.19 -12.98 5.32
C THR A 87 8.93 -12.90 3.81
N LEU A 88 7.69 -12.61 3.42
CA LEU A 88 7.22 -12.51 2.03
C LEU A 88 7.24 -11.09 1.46
N TYR A 89 7.65 -10.08 2.25
CA TYR A 89 7.74 -8.69 1.80
C TYR A 89 8.60 -8.47 0.55
N PRO A 90 9.68 -9.23 0.29
CA PRO A 90 10.39 -9.15 -0.98
C PRO A 90 9.51 -9.46 -2.20
N VAL A 91 8.56 -10.39 -2.06
CA VAL A 91 7.62 -10.76 -3.13
C VAL A 91 6.61 -9.64 -3.35
N LEU A 92 6.13 -9.03 -2.26
CA LEU A 92 5.27 -7.85 -2.32
C LEU A 92 5.99 -6.65 -2.95
N ALA A 93 7.25 -6.41 -2.60
CA ALA A 93 8.07 -5.35 -3.17
C ALA A 93 8.26 -5.51 -4.70
N ASN A 94 8.30 -6.75 -5.21
CA ASN A 94 8.32 -6.98 -6.65
C ASN A 94 7.02 -6.52 -7.36
N GLN A 95 5.90 -6.38 -6.64
CA GLN A 95 4.63 -5.87 -7.16
C GLN A 95 4.59 -4.33 -7.15
N THR A 96 5.58 -3.70 -7.78
CA THR A 96 5.76 -2.24 -7.79
C THR A 96 4.53 -1.45 -8.25
N ARG A 97 3.76 -2.01 -9.20
CA ARG A 97 2.51 -1.41 -9.69
C ARG A 97 1.43 -1.38 -8.62
N ALA A 98 1.25 -2.47 -7.87
CA ALA A 98 0.29 -2.54 -6.78
C ALA A 98 0.64 -1.55 -5.66
N ILE A 99 1.92 -1.45 -5.28
CA ILE A 99 2.40 -0.46 -4.29
C ILE A 99 2.16 0.97 -4.78
N SER A 100 2.44 1.25 -6.06
CA SER A 100 2.18 2.59 -6.64
C SER A 100 0.70 2.95 -6.63
N LEU A 101 -0.18 1.98 -6.92
CA LEU A 101 -1.63 2.16 -6.84
C LEU A 101 -2.09 2.39 -5.40
N LEU A 102 -1.57 1.62 -4.45
CA LEU A 102 -1.86 1.77 -3.03
C LEU A 102 -1.54 3.20 -2.55
N LEU A 103 -0.36 3.72 -2.90
CA LEU A 103 0.02 5.09 -2.59
C LEU A 103 -0.91 6.12 -3.27
N GLY A 104 -1.30 5.87 -4.52
CA GLY A 104 -2.28 6.72 -5.22
C GLY A 104 -3.65 6.77 -4.53
N LEU A 105 -4.07 5.69 -3.88
CA LEU A 105 -5.33 5.63 -3.14
C LEU A 105 -5.34 6.48 -1.84
N LEU A 106 -4.18 6.89 -1.31
CA LEU A 106 -4.13 7.84 -0.18
C LEU A 106 -4.75 9.20 -0.54
N ALA A 107 -4.70 9.59 -1.81
CA ALA A 107 -5.29 10.83 -2.30
C ALA A 107 -6.75 10.67 -2.78
N HIS A 108 -7.36 9.49 -2.58
CA HIS A 108 -8.68 9.17 -3.10
C HIS A 108 -9.79 10.04 -2.50
N GLU A 109 -10.75 10.51 -3.30
CA GLU A 109 -11.78 11.48 -2.86
C GLU A 109 -12.65 10.96 -1.69
N ASN A 110 -12.94 9.66 -1.67
CA ASN A 110 -13.59 9.02 -0.53
C ASN A 110 -12.54 8.78 0.57
N THR A 111 -12.75 9.38 1.74
CA THR A 111 -11.87 9.28 2.93
C THR A 111 -11.81 7.86 3.47
N ASP A 112 -12.90 7.09 3.38
CA ASP A 112 -12.97 5.72 3.88
C ASP A 112 -11.90 4.83 3.21
N ILE A 113 -11.80 4.92 1.88
CA ILE A 113 -10.76 4.19 1.12
C ILE A 113 -9.36 4.59 1.57
N SER A 114 -9.12 5.89 1.80
CA SER A 114 -7.80 6.33 2.25
C SER A 114 -7.47 5.91 3.68
N LEU A 115 -8.47 5.81 4.55
CA LEU A 115 -8.31 5.28 5.90
C LEU A 115 -8.00 3.78 5.86
N SER A 116 -8.66 3.01 4.99
CA SER A 116 -8.33 1.58 4.80
C SER A 116 -6.91 1.37 4.28
N VAL A 117 -6.39 2.29 3.44
CA VAL A 117 -4.98 2.27 3.03
C VAL A 117 -4.04 2.57 4.19
N ILE A 118 -4.37 3.57 5.03
CA ILE A 118 -3.61 3.88 6.25
C ILE A 118 -3.55 2.66 7.17
N ASP A 119 -4.67 1.98 7.35
CA ASP A 119 -4.77 0.78 8.18
C ASP A 119 -3.91 -0.35 7.62
N LEU A 120 -4.01 -0.62 6.31
CA LEU A 120 -3.16 -1.61 5.65
C LEU A 120 -1.67 -1.29 5.79
N LEU A 121 -1.28 -0.04 5.56
CA LEU A 121 0.12 0.37 5.73
C LEU A 121 0.57 0.21 7.18
N ASN A 122 -0.30 0.48 8.15
CA ASN A 122 0.04 0.41 9.57
C ASN A 122 0.30 -1.03 10.01
N GLU A 123 -0.53 -1.97 9.54
CA GLU A 123 -0.29 -3.41 9.75
C GLU A 123 1.01 -3.86 9.05
N LEU A 124 1.20 -3.49 7.78
CA LEU A 124 2.41 -3.88 7.03
C LEU A 124 3.70 -3.32 7.66
N LEU A 125 3.63 -2.15 8.29
CA LEU A 125 4.78 -1.45 8.86
C LEU A 125 4.87 -1.57 10.39
N GLU A 126 4.22 -2.58 10.97
CA GLU A 126 4.29 -2.83 12.41
C GLU A 126 5.74 -3.10 12.86
N VAL A 127 6.22 -2.34 13.86
CA VAL A 127 7.60 -2.37 14.38
C VAL A 127 8.09 -3.79 14.66
N ASN A 128 7.25 -4.61 15.30
CA ASN A 128 7.63 -5.95 15.73
C ASN A 128 7.85 -6.86 14.52
N GLY A 129 6.88 -6.93 13.61
CA GLY A 129 6.99 -7.70 12.37
C GLY A 129 8.19 -7.29 11.51
N LEU A 130 8.45 -5.99 11.38
CA LEU A 130 9.62 -5.49 10.63
C LEU A 130 10.95 -5.91 11.27
N THR A 131 11.02 -5.89 12.61
CA THR A 131 12.23 -6.27 13.35
C THR A 131 12.49 -7.77 13.23
N GLU A 132 11.45 -8.59 13.26
CA GLU A 132 11.54 -10.05 13.14
C GLU A 132 11.96 -10.51 11.73
N ALA A 133 11.43 -9.87 10.68
CA ALA A 133 11.78 -10.22 9.29
C ALA A 133 13.25 -9.88 8.94
N GLY A 134 13.79 -8.86 9.59
CA GLY A 134 15.12 -8.33 9.33
C GLY A 134 15.18 -7.34 8.15
N PRO A 135 16.18 -6.44 8.17
CA PRO A 135 16.25 -5.30 7.24
C PRO A 135 16.40 -5.73 5.78
N GLU A 136 17.08 -6.84 5.48
CA GLU A 136 17.28 -7.29 4.10
C GLU A 136 15.97 -7.60 3.36
N ARG A 137 14.95 -8.07 4.09
CA ARG A 137 13.64 -8.40 3.51
C ARG A 137 12.70 -7.20 3.45
N VAL A 138 12.83 -6.30 4.40
CA VAL A 138 11.94 -5.14 4.59
C VAL A 138 12.39 -3.94 3.76
N ASN A 139 13.70 -3.70 3.63
CA ASN A 139 14.25 -2.53 2.95
C ASN A 139 13.71 -2.35 1.52
N PRO A 140 13.59 -3.40 0.66
CA PRO A 140 13.03 -3.23 -0.68
C PRO A 140 11.62 -2.65 -0.69
N LEU A 141 10.77 -3.05 0.26
CA LEU A 141 9.41 -2.52 0.39
C LEU A 141 9.44 -1.06 0.87
N LEU A 142 10.25 -0.77 1.89
CA LEU A 142 10.41 0.58 2.42
C LEU A 142 10.92 1.55 1.36
N ASP A 143 11.95 1.16 0.60
CA ASP A 143 12.54 1.97 -0.46
C ASP A 143 11.48 2.35 -1.52
N LEU A 144 10.61 1.41 -1.89
CA LEU A 144 9.51 1.69 -2.82
C LEU A 144 8.50 2.69 -2.24
N LEU A 145 8.14 2.53 -0.97
CA LEU A 145 7.21 3.44 -0.30
C LEU A 145 7.80 4.86 -0.19
N PHE A 146 9.08 4.99 0.15
CA PHE A 146 9.77 6.27 0.21
C PHE A 146 9.92 6.93 -1.16
N ASN A 147 10.35 6.17 -2.16
CA ASN A 147 10.47 6.64 -3.53
C ASN A 147 9.11 7.06 -4.10
N GLY A 148 8.03 6.43 -3.65
CA GLY A 148 6.65 6.80 -3.96
C GLY A 148 6.11 8.00 -3.16
N GLN A 149 6.96 8.72 -2.43
CA GLN A 149 6.61 9.93 -1.67
C GLN A 149 5.56 9.68 -0.56
N LEU A 150 5.57 8.51 0.08
CA LEU A 150 4.61 8.13 1.12
C LEU A 150 4.38 9.24 2.16
N ILE A 151 5.45 9.84 2.70
CA ILE A 151 5.35 10.91 3.73
C ILE A 151 4.53 12.10 3.22
N GLN A 152 4.79 12.52 1.99
CA GLN A 152 4.09 13.67 1.41
C GLN A 152 2.61 13.36 1.22
N LEU A 153 2.28 12.15 0.75
CA LEU A 153 0.90 11.71 0.55
C LEU A 153 0.15 11.57 1.88
N LEU A 154 0.80 11.04 2.92
CA LEU A 154 0.23 10.97 4.27
C LEU A 154 -0.05 12.37 4.84
N MET A 155 0.89 13.31 4.72
CA MET A 155 0.69 14.68 5.17
C MET A 155 -0.46 15.38 4.43
N GLN A 156 -0.57 15.16 3.12
CA GLN A 156 -1.70 15.66 2.32
C GLN A 156 -3.02 15.02 2.76
N ASN A 157 -3.02 13.71 3.05
CA ASN A 157 -4.20 13.01 3.53
C ASN A 157 -4.65 13.52 4.90
N ILE A 158 -3.75 13.67 5.88
CA ILE A 158 -4.10 14.21 7.20
C ILE A 158 -4.74 15.60 7.07
N SER A 159 -4.23 16.45 6.18
CA SER A 159 -4.72 17.83 6.04
C SER A 159 -6.19 17.95 5.61
N ARG A 160 -6.78 16.88 5.08
CA ARG A 160 -8.19 16.84 4.66
C ARG A 160 -9.09 16.06 5.61
N LEU A 161 -8.53 15.35 6.59
CA LEU A 161 -9.31 14.58 7.56
C LEU A 161 -9.93 15.52 8.60
N ASP A 162 -11.15 15.18 9.02
CA ASP A 162 -11.94 15.90 10.01
C ASP A 162 -11.89 15.17 11.36
N GLU A 163 -11.10 15.71 12.29
CA GLU A 163 -10.92 15.15 13.64
C GLU A 163 -12.20 15.15 14.49
N THR A 164 -13.30 15.79 14.05
CA THR A 164 -14.59 15.69 14.75
C THR A 164 -15.26 14.34 14.53
N LYS A 165 -14.89 13.63 13.45
CA LYS A 165 -15.36 12.27 13.18
C LYS A 165 -14.38 11.29 13.76
N LYS A 166 -14.91 10.33 14.52
CA LYS A 166 -14.11 9.34 15.25
C LYS A 166 -13.16 8.57 14.32
N ASP A 167 -13.66 8.06 13.20
CA ASP A 167 -12.88 7.20 12.30
C ASP A 167 -11.74 7.98 11.60
N GLU A 168 -12.01 9.24 11.24
CA GLU A 168 -10.99 10.13 10.64
C GLU A 168 -9.96 10.58 11.69
N ALA A 169 -10.39 10.88 12.91
CA ALA A 169 -9.50 11.16 14.04
C ALA A 169 -8.60 9.97 14.38
N ASP A 170 -9.15 8.75 14.35
CA ASP A 170 -8.39 7.51 14.53
C ASP A 170 -7.35 7.35 13.40
N GLY A 171 -7.70 7.68 12.16
CA GLY A 171 -6.76 7.73 11.03
C GLY A 171 -5.60 8.72 11.23
N VAL A 172 -5.88 9.93 11.72
CA VAL A 172 -4.85 10.92 12.08
C VAL A 172 -3.96 10.38 13.18
N HIS A 173 -4.55 9.75 14.21
CA HIS A 173 -3.78 9.16 15.31
C HIS A 173 -2.91 7.99 14.86
N LYS A 174 -3.38 7.12 13.97
CA LYS A 174 -2.56 6.05 13.36
C LYS A 174 -1.41 6.65 12.55
N THR A 175 -1.64 7.78 11.87
CA THR A 175 -0.63 8.41 11.03
C THR A 175 0.40 9.25 11.81
N LEU A 176 0.05 9.83 12.95
CA LEU A 176 0.91 10.73 13.74
C LEU A 176 1.29 10.25 15.15
N GLY A 177 0.64 9.21 15.67
CA GLY A 177 0.86 8.69 17.02
C GLY A 177 2.27 8.15 17.28
N GLU A 178 2.53 7.74 18.52
CA GLU A 178 3.87 7.30 18.94
C GLU A 178 4.35 6.05 18.19
N ASN A 179 3.44 5.16 17.79
CA ASN A 179 3.70 3.99 16.95
C ASN A 179 3.48 4.25 15.45
N SER A 180 3.36 5.51 15.04
CA SER A 180 3.01 5.88 13.67
C SER A 180 4.13 5.70 12.66
N PHE A 181 3.77 5.83 11.38
CA PHE A 181 4.71 5.94 10.28
C PHE A 181 5.80 6.98 10.58
N VAL A 182 5.48 8.21 10.99
CA VAL A 182 6.50 9.27 11.13
C VAL A 182 7.55 8.91 12.18
N SER A 183 7.16 8.25 13.28
CA SER A 183 8.10 7.80 14.30
C SER A 183 8.91 6.59 13.84
N LEU A 184 8.27 5.63 13.15
CA LEU A 184 8.93 4.49 12.52
C LEU A 184 9.97 4.96 11.50
N LEU A 185 9.61 5.92 10.66
CA LEU A 185 10.47 6.50 9.64
C LEU A 185 11.66 7.23 10.28
N SER A 186 11.46 7.94 11.39
CA SER A 186 12.56 8.55 12.15
C SER A 186 13.50 7.50 12.74
N ARG A 187 12.96 6.37 13.25
CA ARG A 187 13.76 5.26 13.80
C ARG A 187 14.53 4.49 12.72
N ILE A 188 13.89 4.21 11.59
CA ILE A 188 14.51 3.52 10.45
C ILE A 188 15.55 4.42 9.79
N ALA A 189 15.24 5.70 9.56
CA ALA A 189 16.21 6.66 9.03
C ALA A 189 17.42 6.79 9.96
N PHE A 190 17.20 6.81 11.28
CA PHE A 190 18.30 6.80 12.26
C PHE A 190 19.13 5.51 12.19
N SER A 191 18.50 4.34 12.12
CA SER A 191 19.16 3.03 12.04
C SER A 191 19.97 2.84 10.74
N ILE A 192 19.42 3.25 9.59
CA ILE A 192 20.11 3.22 8.30
C ILE A 192 21.27 4.23 8.30
N CYS A 193 21.07 5.44 8.82
CA CYS A 193 22.15 6.41 8.99
C CYS A 193 23.26 5.89 9.89
N GLU A 194 22.95 5.21 11.00
CA GLU A 194 23.95 4.64 11.90
C GLU A 194 24.73 3.52 11.20
N SER A 195 24.04 2.68 10.43
CA SER A 195 24.64 1.61 9.63
C SER A 195 25.53 2.13 8.49
N LEU A 196 25.15 3.24 7.84
CA LEU A 196 25.93 3.90 6.80
C LEU A 196 27.10 4.71 7.39
N LEU A 197 26.94 5.35 8.56
CA LEU A 197 28.04 5.99 9.29
C LEU A 197 29.06 4.96 9.76
N TYR A 198 28.64 3.80 10.26
CA TYR A 198 29.56 2.69 10.56
C TYR A 198 30.17 2.08 9.29
N GLY A 199 29.41 1.97 8.19
CA GLY A 199 29.91 1.51 6.89
C GLY A 199 30.99 2.42 6.31
N GLU A 200 30.80 3.74 6.34
CA GLU A 200 31.80 4.72 5.90
C GLU A 200 32.98 4.81 6.88
N PHE A 201 32.78 4.69 8.20
CA PHE A 201 33.87 4.64 9.19
C PHE A 201 34.74 3.38 9.07
N VAL A 202 34.17 2.23 8.70
CA VAL A 202 34.93 0.98 8.49
C VAL A 202 35.60 0.97 7.10
N CYS A 203 34.97 1.54 6.07
CA CYS A 203 35.56 1.60 4.73
C CYS A 203 36.72 2.61 4.63
N THR A 204 36.70 3.70 5.41
CA THR A 204 37.80 4.68 5.46
C THR A 204 39.04 4.25 6.25
N ARG A 205 39.02 3.10 6.96
CA ARG A 205 40.18 2.58 7.72
C ARG A 205 40.79 1.27 7.21
N LYS A 206 40.31 0.72 6.09
CA LYS A 206 40.92 -0.45 5.44
C LYS A 206 41.69 -0.14 4.14
N CYS A 207 41.83 1.14 3.79
CA CYS A 207 42.61 1.61 2.65
C CYS A 207 43.84 2.47 3.03
N PHE A 208 44.42 2.25 4.22
CA PHE A 208 45.76 2.74 4.57
C PHE A 208 46.57 1.62 5.22
#